data_AF-A0A6A8AMU2-F1
#
_entry.id   AF-A0A6A8AMU2-F1
#
_cell.length_a   1.000
_cell.length_b   1.000
_cell.length_c   1.000
_cell.angle_alpha   90.00
_cell.angle_beta   90.00
_cell.angle_gamma   90.00
#
_symmetry.space_group_name_H-M   'P 1'
#
loop_
_entity.id
_entity.type
_entity.pdbx_description
1 polymer ?
#
loop_
_entity_poly.entity_id
_entity_poly.type
_entity_poly.pdbx_seq_one_letter_code
_entity_poly.pdbx_strand_id
1 'polypeptide(L)'
;MEIKMDLVSEERINSMGSMEKIRFVLEGVKSGNIVVLEGGLTSEEQMNLIELTMAEVSEDFPGIEMSGYPSKKGFLNMRRKARLTVIGPAKIMRTMKKEKDLISAVISAF
;
A
#
# COMPACT_ATOMS: atom_id res chain seq x y z
N MET A 1 -8.80 3.95 20.12
CA MET A 1 -7.80 4.28 19.10
C MET A 1 -8.53 4.40 17.77
N GLU A 2 -8.37 5.51 17.07
CA GLU A 2 -9.00 5.69 15.75
C GLU A 2 -8.12 5.06 14.67
N ILE A 3 -8.75 4.33 13.75
CA ILE A 3 -8.08 3.80 12.56
C ILE A 3 -8.42 4.71 11.40
N LYS A 4 -7.40 5.31 10.79
CA LYS A 4 -7.55 6.13 9.59
C LYS A 4 -7.13 5.33 8.36
N MET A 5 -7.90 5.49 7.29
CA MET A 5 -7.64 4.83 6.02
C MET A 5 -7.82 5.84 4.89
N ASP A 6 -6.75 6.06 4.13
CA ASP A 6 -6.72 6.95 2.98
C ASP A 6 -6.83 6.13 1.70
N LEU A 7 -7.89 6.36 0.93
CA LEU A 7 -8.07 5.76 -0.40
C LEU A 7 -7.60 6.75 -1.46
N VAL A 8 -6.68 6.31 -2.32
CA VAL A 8 -6.01 7.17 -3.29
C VAL A 8 -6.25 6.64 -4.69
N SER A 9 -6.91 7.44 -5.52
CA SER A 9 -7.26 7.10 -6.89
C SER A 9 -6.01 6.83 -7.76
N GLU A 10 -6.15 5.95 -8.75
CA GLU A 10 -5.09 5.63 -9.71
C GLU A 10 -4.60 6.88 -10.47
N GLU A 11 -5.50 7.82 -10.79
CA GLU A 11 -5.16 9.08 -11.44
C GLU A 11 -4.17 9.92 -10.61
N ARG A 12 -4.49 10.15 -9.34
CA ARG A 12 -3.62 10.88 -8.40
C ARG A 12 -2.27 10.20 -8.20
N ILE A 13 -2.24 8.87 -8.13
CA ILE A 13 -0.98 8.14 -8.02
C ILE A 13 -0.17 8.30 -9.31
N ASN A 14 -0.80 8.17 -10.47
CA ASN A 14 -0.09 8.30 -11.75
C ASN A 14 0.36 9.73 -12.07
N SER A 15 -0.21 10.75 -11.44
CA SER A 15 0.28 12.13 -11.56
C SER A 15 1.56 12.41 -10.75
N MET A 16 1.91 11.55 -9.80
CA MET A 16 3.10 11.71 -8.96
C MET A 16 4.35 11.09 -9.60
N GLY A 17 5.51 11.69 -9.35
CA GLY A 17 6.80 11.05 -9.64
C GLY A 17 7.06 9.84 -8.73
N SER A 18 7.92 8.90 -9.15
CA SER A 18 8.21 7.67 -8.37
C SER A 18 8.60 7.96 -6.90
N MET A 19 9.57 8.85 -6.68
CA MET A 19 9.99 9.25 -5.32
C MET A 19 8.92 10.00 -4.54
N GLU A 20 8.06 10.76 -5.22
CA GLU A 20 6.94 11.47 -4.59
C GLU A 20 5.90 10.48 -4.07
N LYS A 21 5.54 9.46 -4.87
CA LYS A 21 4.63 8.38 -4.44
C LYS A 21 5.17 7.68 -3.20
N ILE A 22 6.46 7.34 -3.19
CA ILE A 22 7.08 6.62 -2.08
C ILE A 22 7.02 7.45 -0.81
N ARG A 23 7.38 8.75 -0.88
CA ARG A 23 7.29 9.67 0.25
C ARG A 23 5.86 9.84 0.73
N PHE A 24 4.91 10.03 -0.19
CA PHE A 24 3.49 10.15 0.15
C PHE A 24 2.99 8.94 0.96
N VAL A 25 3.30 7.72 0.51
CA VAL A 25 2.94 6.50 1.22
C VAL A 25 3.63 6.43 2.58
N LEU A 26 4.95 6.66 2.61
CA LEU A 26 5.77 6.54 3.82
C LEU A 26 5.33 7.51 4.93
N GLU A 27 5.01 8.75 4.58
CA GLU A 27 4.49 9.75 5.53
C GLU A 27 3.11 9.36 6.08
N GLY A 28 2.23 8.84 5.21
CA GLY A 28 0.90 8.36 5.63
C GLY A 28 1.00 7.23 6.65
N VAL A 29 1.80 6.20 6.35
CA VAL A 29 1.95 5.04 7.25
C VAL A 29 2.74 5.37 8.52
N LYS A 30 3.74 6.26 8.46
CA LYS A 30 4.40 6.77 9.67
C LYS A 30 3.44 7.48 10.62
N SER A 31 2.43 8.16 10.07
CA SER A 31 1.37 8.82 10.84
C SER A 31 0.34 7.84 11.42
N GLY A 32 0.53 6.53 11.21
CA GLY A 32 -0.40 5.49 11.66
C GLY A 32 -1.56 5.21 10.69
N ASN A 33 -1.60 5.85 9.51
CA ASN A 33 -2.68 5.65 8.54
C ASN A 33 -2.45 4.38 7.72
N ILE A 34 -3.54 3.76 7.29
CA ILE A 34 -3.54 2.74 6.24
C ILE A 34 -3.76 3.46 4.91
N VAL A 35 -2.87 3.24 3.94
CA VAL A 35 -2.93 3.81 2.61
C VAL A 35 -3.37 2.74 1.62
N VAL A 36 -4.48 2.99 0.93
CA VAL A 36 -5.02 2.12 -0.12
C VAL A 36 -4.87 2.84 -1.46
N LEU A 37 -4.10 2.25 -2.36
CA LEU A 37 -3.86 2.77 -3.70
C LEU A 37 -4.75 2.02 -4.70
N GLU A 38 -5.64 2.74 -5.39
CA GLU A 38 -6.17 2.29 -6.67
C GLU A 38 -5.04 2.29 -7.71
N GLY A 39 -4.95 1.22 -8.47
CA GLY A 39 -3.71 0.84 -9.12
C GLY A 39 -2.72 0.22 -8.12
N GLY A 40 -1.49 0.70 -8.14
CA GLY A 40 -0.46 0.21 -7.23
C GLY A 40 0.91 0.75 -7.59
N LEU A 41 1.89 0.37 -6.77
CA LEU A 41 3.29 0.66 -7.04
C LEU A 41 3.84 -0.36 -8.06
N THR A 42 4.71 0.11 -8.94
CA THR A 42 5.57 -0.76 -9.75
C THR A 42 6.50 -1.57 -8.86
N SER A 43 7.06 -2.67 -9.36
CA SER A 43 7.99 -3.49 -8.57
C SER A 43 9.21 -2.70 -8.08
N GLU A 44 9.69 -1.75 -8.88
CA GLU A 44 10.78 -0.84 -8.51
C GLU A 44 10.36 0.12 -7.38
N GLU A 45 9.20 0.78 -7.52
CA GLU A 45 8.65 1.64 -6.45
C GLU A 45 8.40 0.86 -5.16
N GLN A 46 7.95 -0.40 -5.24
CA GLN A 46 7.78 -1.28 -4.08
C GLN A 46 9.10 -1.58 -3.39
N MET A 47 10.14 -1.92 -4.14
CA MET A 47 11.48 -2.18 -3.58
C MET A 47 12.05 -0.93 -2.91
N ASN A 48 11.93 0.23 -3.56
CA ASN A 48 12.40 1.50 -3.00
C ASN A 48 11.63 1.89 -1.72
N LEU A 49 10.32 1.64 -1.67
CA LEU A 49 9.51 1.84 -0.47
C LEU A 49 9.98 0.94 0.67
N ILE A 50 10.27 -0.34 0.40
CA ILE A 50 10.78 -1.28 1.41
C ILE A 50 12.15 -0.81 1.92
N GLU A 51 13.06 -0.43 1.02
CA GLU A 51 14.40 0.04 1.37
C GLU A 51 14.35 1.29 2.25
N LEU A 52 13.59 2.30 1.85
CA LEU A 52 13.42 3.53 2.64
C LEU A 52 12.71 3.26 3.97
N THR A 53 11.76 2.33 4.00
CA THR A 53 11.14 1.92 5.25
C THR A 53 12.17 1.35 6.21
N MET A 54 13.05 0.45 5.76
CA MET A 54 14.08 -0.17 6.61
C MET A 54 15.02 0.87 7.23
N ALA A 55 15.35 1.93 6.48
CA ALA A 55 16.18 3.03 6.98
C ALA A 55 15.48 3.89 8.05
N GLU A 56 14.15 3.84 8.11
CA GLU A 56 13.31 4.66 8.99
C GLU A 56 12.72 3.86 10.17
N VAL A 57 12.96 2.54 10.22
CA VAL A 57 12.47 1.69 11.31
C VAL A 57 13.03 2.15 12.66
N SER A 58 12.13 2.29 13.63
CA SER A 58 12.42 2.72 15.00
C SER A 58 11.41 2.09 15.98
N GLU A 59 11.54 2.38 17.28
CA GLU A 59 10.55 1.94 18.28
C GLU A 59 9.15 2.49 17.99
N ASP A 60 9.06 3.70 17.46
CA ASP A 60 7.80 4.38 17.13
C ASP A 60 7.25 3.98 15.75
N PHE A 61 8.13 3.60 14.82
CA PHE A 61 7.75 3.14 13.48
C PHE A 61 8.36 1.76 13.19
N PRO A 62 7.62 0.66 13.43
CA PRO A 62 8.12 -0.70 13.26
C PRO A 62 8.17 -1.15 11.79
N GLY A 63 7.93 -0.25 10.85
CA GLY A 63 7.90 -0.51 9.41
C GLY A 63 6.49 -0.67 8.86
N ILE A 64 6.41 -1.24 7.66
CA ILE A 64 5.18 -1.37 6.89
C ILE A 64 4.81 -2.83 6.64
N GLU A 65 3.54 -3.05 6.39
CA GLU A 65 2.98 -4.27 5.86
C GLU A 65 2.26 -3.92 4.54
N MET A 66 2.51 -4.67 3.46
CA MET A 66 2.02 -4.34 2.11
C MET A 66 1.45 -5.57 1.38
N SER A 67 0.26 -5.43 0.80
CA SER A 67 -0.30 -6.42 -0.13
C SER A 67 -0.95 -5.76 -1.33
N GLY A 68 -0.73 -6.35 -2.50
CA GLY A 68 -1.34 -5.90 -3.74
C GLY A 68 -2.02 -7.01 -4.53
N TYR A 69 -3.00 -6.64 -5.36
CA TYR A 69 -3.64 -7.51 -6.34
C TYR A 69 -2.88 -7.56 -7.67
N PRO A 70 -2.50 -8.74 -8.20
CA PRO A 70 -2.03 -8.84 -9.56
C PRO A 70 -3.21 -8.65 -10.51
N SER A 71 -3.10 -7.69 -11.43
CA SER A 71 -4.05 -7.60 -12.54
C SER A 71 -3.95 -8.88 -13.37
N LYS A 72 -5.07 -9.61 -13.58
CA LYS A 72 -5.10 -10.66 -14.61
C LYS A 72 -4.83 -10.00 -15.96
N LYS A 73 -3.73 -10.38 -16.62
CA LYS A 73 -3.53 -10.04 -18.04
C LYS A 73 -4.63 -10.76 -18.82
N GLY A 74 -5.64 -10.03 -19.29
CA GLY A 74 -6.54 -10.53 -20.31
C GLY A 74 -5.74 -10.73 -21.59
N PHE A 75 -5.81 -11.92 -22.19
CA PHE A 75 -5.10 -12.28 -23.41
C PHE A 75 -5.56 -11.48 -24.66
N LEU A 76 -6.59 -10.64 -24.53
CA LEU A 76 -7.09 -9.76 -25.58
C LEU A 76 -7.68 -8.50 -24.93
N ASN A 77 -7.28 -7.32 -25.42
CA ASN A 77 -7.63 -6.00 -24.91
C ASN A 77 -9.12 -5.78 -24.61
N MET A 78 -9.55 -5.85 -23.35
CA MET A 78 -10.67 -5.02 -22.86
C MET A 78 -10.64 -4.90 -21.33
N ARG A 79 -10.34 -3.67 -20.88
CA ARG A 79 -10.33 -3.17 -19.49
C ARG A 79 -9.31 -3.85 -18.57
N ARG A 80 -8.16 -3.19 -18.39
CA ARG A 80 -7.31 -3.41 -17.20
C ARG A 80 -8.19 -3.10 -15.99
N LYS A 81 -8.54 -4.10 -15.17
CA LYS A 81 -9.12 -3.84 -13.85
C LYS A 81 -8.07 -3.06 -13.04
N ALA A 82 -8.49 -1.95 -12.44
CA ALA A 82 -7.66 -1.20 -11.51
C ALA A 82 -7.09 -2.16 -10.47
N ARG A 83 -5.77 -2.08 -10.26
CA ARG A 83 -5.10 -2.85 -9.20
C ARG A 83 -5.49 -2.24 -7.85
N LEU A 84 -5.29 -2.96 -6.76
CA LEU A 84 -5.38 -2.38 -5.43
C LEU A 84 -4.13 -2.75 -4.67
N THR A 85 -3.54 -1.79 -3.98
CA THR A 85 -2.41 -2.00 -3.06
C THR A 85 -2.76 -1.40 -1.71
N VAL A 86 -2.71 -2.22 -0.66
CA VAL A 86 -2.93 -1.80 0.73
C VAL A 86 -1.59 -1.80 1.44
N ILE A 87 -1.30 -0.70 2.13
CA ILE A 87 -0.02 -0.44 2.80
C ILE A 87 -0.35 0.18 4.16
N GLY A 88 0.22 -0.32 5.24
CA GLY A 88 -0.01 0.26 6.55
C GLY A 88 1.06 -0.11 7.57
N PRO A 89 0.95 0.38 8.81
CA PRO A 89 1.96 0.17 9.83
C PRO A 89 1.98 -1.29 10.29
N ALA A 90 3.17 -1.90 10.33
CA ALA A 90 3.34 -3.33 10.65
C ALA A 90 2.76 -3.73 12.02
N LYS A 91 2.75 -2.81 12.98
CA LYS A 91 2.22 -3.06 14.35
C LYS A 91 0.70 -3.16 14.41
N ILE A 92 -0.02 -2.52 13.49
CA ILE A 92 -1.49 -2.43 13.51
C ILE A 92 -2.11 -3.51 12.60
N MET A 93 -1.40 -3.90 11.54
CA MET A 93 -1.86 -4.89 10.56
C MET A 93 -1.36 -6.30 10.93
N ARG A 94 -2.27 -7.19 11.35
CA ARG A 94 -1.89 -8.55 11.79
C ARG A 94 -1.98 -9.62 10.70
N THR A 95 -2.93 -9.50 9.80
CA THR A 95 -3.14 -10.51 8.76
C THR A 95 -3.74 -9.84 7.54
N MET A 96 -3.05 -9.99 6.42
CA MET A 96 -3.64 -9.74 5.11
C MET A 96 -3.96 -11.07 4.44
N LYS A 97 -5.24 -11.38 4.31
CA LYS A 97 -5.68 -12.53 3.50
C LYS A 97 -5.90 -12.03 2.07
N LYS A 98 -5.18 -12.64 1.14
CA LYS A 98 -5.32 -12.39 -0.28
C LYS A 98 -6.00 -13.59 -0.94
N GLU A 99 -7.28 -13.44 -1.24
CA GLU A 99 -8.01 -14.38 -2.10
C GLU A 99 -8.06 -13.85 -3.53
N LYS A 100 -8.67 -14.57 -4.47
CA LYS A 100 -8.63 -14.24 -5.91
C LYS A 100 -9.11 -12.81 -6.22
N ASP A 101 -10.11 -12.33 -5.46
CA ASP A 101 -10.76 -11.02 -5.67
C ASP A 101 -11.12 -10.29 -4.33
N LEU A 102 -10.54 -10.68 -3.17
CA LEU A 102 -10.78 -10.06 -1.84
C LEU A 102 -9.48 -9.86 -1.01
N ILE A 103 -9.07 -8.61 -0.78
CA ILE A 103 -8.06 -8.27 0.23
C ILE A 103 -8.80 -8.06 1.53
N SER A 104 -8.44 -8.83 2.56
CA SER A 104 -8.90 -8.62 3.92
C SER A 104 -7.74 -8.16 4.77
N ALA A 105 -7.82 -6.97 5.35
CA ALA A 105 -6.86 -6.49 6.35
C ALA A 105 -7.50 -6.59 7.73
N VAL A 106 -6.88 -7.34 8.64
CA VAL A 106 -7.29 -7.38 10.05
C VAL A 106 -6.47 -6.34 10.82
N ILE A 107 -7.17 -5.33 11.31
CA ILE A 107 -6.60 -4.17 11.99
C ILE A 107 -6.84 -4.35 13.48
N SER A 108 -5.77 -4.42 14.27
CA SER A 108 -5.87 -4.51 15.73
C SER A 108 -5.58 -3.15 16.35
N ALA A 109 -6.60 -2.52 16.92
CA ALA A 109 -6.45 -1.37 17.80
C ALA A 109 -6.23 -1.88 19.22
N PHE A 110 -5.05 -1.65 19.80
CA PHE A 110 -4.76 -1.89 21.22
C PHE A 110 -4.81 -0.57 21.99
#